data_AF-A0A7V5PI33-F1
#
_entry.id   AF-A0A7V5PI33-F1
#
_cell.length_a   1.000
_cell.length_b   1.000
_cell.length_c   1.000
_cell.angle_alpha   90.00
_cell.angle_beta   90.00
_cell.angle_gamma   90.00
#
_symmetry.space_group_name_H-M   'P 1'
#
loop_
_entity.id
_entity.type
_entity.pdbx_description
1 polymer ?
#
loop_
_entity_poly.entity_id
_entity_poly.type
_entity_poly.pdbx_seq_one_letter_code
_entity_poly.pdbx_strand_id
1 'polypeptide(L)'
;MNDENELPTPFDDAAREVVELGNRMMEQNPQADPWEIASGLLSGAVHFWLHSRQPCGDPGCEDCAPISDAESRLAALLQECREEAEASFYFHAPTDRNAGHA
;
A
#
# COMPACT_ATOMS: atom_id res chain seq x y z
N MET A 1 -19.11 21.02 -8.68
CA MET A 1 -19.79 20.92 -7.38
C MET A 1 -18.69 20.66 -6.37
N ASN A 2 -18.68 21.39 -5.26
CA ASN A 2 -17.50 21.64 -4.43
C ASN A 2 -17.02 20.37 -3.70
N ASP A 3 -15.78 19.93 -3.98
CA ASP A 3 -15.03 18.87 -3.29
C ASP A 3 -14.35 19.34 -1.98
N GLU A 4 -14.73 20.50 -1.44
CA GLU A 4 -14.02 21.13 -0.31
C GLU A 4 -14.43 20.61 1.08
N ASN A 5 -15.12 19.47 1.19
CA ASN A 5 -15.61 18.99 2.49
C ASN A 5 -15.70 17.46 2.64
N GLU A 6 -14.83 16.70 1.97
CA GLU A 6 -14.66 15.28 2.30
C GLU A 6 -13.64 15.19 3.44
N LEU A 7 -14.10 14.76 4.62
CA LEU A 7 -13.21 14.55 5.76
C LEU A 7 -12.24 13.40 5.42
N PRO A 8 -10.95 13.50 5.81
CA PRO A 8 -10.00 12.43 5.59
C PRO A 8 -10.55 11.11 6.11
N THR A 9 -10.51 10.07 5.28
CA THR A 9 -10.90 8.74 5.71
C THR A 9 -9.79 8.12 6.58
N PRO A 10 -10.09 7.10 7.40
CA PRO A 10 -9.05 6.37 8.12
C PRO A 10 -7.99 5.77 7.18
N PHE A 11 -8.36 5.48 5.93
CA PHE A 11 -7.43 5.06 4.89
C PHE A 11 -6.46 6.18 4.51
N ASP A 12 -6.98 7.39 4.22
CA ASP A 12 -6.15 8.54 3.85
C ASP A 12 -5.19 8.93 4.96
N ASP A 13 -5.65 8.87 6.21
CA ASP A 13 -4.82 9.12 7.38
C ASP A 13 -3.68 8.09 7.50
N ALA A 14 -3.98 6.80 7.36
CA ALA A 14 -2.97 5.75 7.40
C ALA A 14 -1.91 5.92 6.30
N ALA A 15 -2.35 6.20 5.06
CA ALA A 15 -1.45 6.43 3.93
C ALA A 15 -0.56 7.66 4.16
N ARG A 16 -1.14 8.77 4.62
CA ARG A 16 -0.41 10.00 4.95
C ARG A 16 0.65 9.76 6.02
N GLU A 17 0.30 9.08 7.11
CA GLU A 17 1.24 8.80 8.20
C GLU A 17 2.44 7.95 7.75
N VAL A 18 2.24 7.01 6.81
CA VAL A 18 3.34 6.21 6.23
C VAL A 18 4.30 7.09 5.42
N VAL A 19 3.76 8.01 4.60
CA VAL A 19 4.59 8.95 3.81
C VAL A 19 5.36 9.90 4.73
N GLU A 20 4.69 10.47 5.74
CA GLU A 20 5.34 11.35 6.72
C GLU A 20 6.43 10.62 7.51
N LEU A 21 6.20 9.35 7.86
CA LEU A 21 7.22 8.53 8.49
C LEU A 21 8.45 8.36 7.59
N GLY A 22 8.25 8.05 6.30
CA GLY A 22 9.36 7.93 5.34
C GLY A 22 10.15 9.23 5.19
N ASN A 23 9.46 10.37 5.09
CA ASN A 23 10.10 11.69 5.05
C ASN A 23 10.97 11.94 6.29
N ARG A 24 10.41 11.69 7.50
CA ARG A 24 11.17 11.81 8.75
C ARG A 24 12.39 10.90 8.80
N MET A 25 12.27 9.65 8.33
CA MET A 25 13.39 8.71 8.30
C MET A 25 14.50 9.16 7.36
N MET A 26 14.16 9.71 6.18
CA MET A 26 15.14 10.27 5.24
C MET A 26 15.84 11.51 5.82
N GLU A 27 15.09 12.41 6.47
CA GLU A 27 15.65 13.60 7.14
C GLU A 27 16.64 13.21 8.24
N GLN A 28 16.32 12.18 9.03
CA GLN A 28 17.17 11.69 10.12
C GLN A 28 18.39 10.91 9.63
N ASN A 29 18.35 10.38 8.41
CA ASN A 29 19.41 9.56 7.82
C ASN A 29 19.83 10.06 6.43
N PRO A 30 20.49 11.23 6.30
CA PRO A 30 20.79 11.83 4.99
C PRO A 30 21.73 11.01 4.08
N GLN A 31 22.38 9.99 4.64
CA GLN A 31 23.28 9.08 3.90
C GLN A 31 22.63 7.75 3.55
N ALA A 32 21.41 7.49 4.05
CA ALA A 32 20.68 6.26 3.72
C ALA A 32 20.19 6.32 2.28
N ASP A 33 20.13 5.14 1.64
CA ASP A 33 19.48 5.01 0.34
C ASP A 33 17.95 5.15 0.54
N PRO A 34 17.28 6.11 -0.13
CA PRO A 34 15.83 6.22 -0.09
C PRO A 34 15.09 4.92 -0.44
N TRP A 35 15.68 4.07 -1.29
CA TRP A 35 15.09 2.78 -1.68
C TRP A 35 15.10 1.76 -0.54
N GLU A 36 16.11 1.80 0.33
CA GLU A 36 16.19 0.94 1.50
C GLU A 36 15.09 1.31 2.50
N ILE A 37 14.92 2.60 2.77
CA ILE A 37 13.84 3.12 3.64
C ILE A 37 12.47 2.76 3.04
N ALA A 38 12.25 3.01 1.75
CA ALA A 38 10.99 2.69 1.08
C ALA A 38 10.67 1.18 1.14
N SER A 39 11.67 0.32 0.91
CA SER A 39 11.50 -1.14 1.00
C SER A 39 11.18 -1.59 2.43
N GLY A 40 11.79 -0.96 3.44
CA GLY A 40 11.49 -1.21 4.85
C GLY A 40 10.06 -0.81 5.23
N LEU A 41 9.59 0.35 4.77
CA LEU A 41 8.20 0.80 4.97
C LEU A 41 7.21 -0.15 4.30
N LEU A 42 7.47 -0.56 3.06
CA LEU A 42 6.63 -1.53 2.35
C LEU A 42 6.56 -2.87 3.09
N SER A 43 7.70 -3.36 3.59
CA SER A 43 7.76 -4.59 4.40
C SER A 43 6.89 -4.49 5.66
N GLY A 44 6.96 -3.36 6.37
CA GLY A 44 6.09 -3.09 7.53
C GLY A 44 4.60 -3.06 7.16
N ALA A 45 4.24 -2.39 6.07
CA ALA A 45 2.87 -2.33 5.57
C ALA A 45 2.33 -3.71 5.21
N VAL A 46 3.12 -4.54 4.51
CA VAL A 46 2.76 -5.93 4.17
C VAL A 46 2.52 -6.77 5.43
N HIS A 47 3.40 -6.67 6.42
CA HIS A 47 3.20 -7.39 7.69
C HIS A 47 1.93 -6.97 8.41
N PHE A 48 1.67 -5.66 8.50
CA PHE A 48 0.46 -5.15 9.13
C PHE A 48 -0.80 -5.58 8.38
N TRP A 49 -0.79 -5.51 7.04
CA TRP A 49 -1.90 -5.93 6.19
C TRP A 49 -2.26 -7.40 6.43
N LEU A 50 -1.26 -8.30 6.40
CA LEU A 50 -1.46 -9.72 6.66
C LEU A 50 -1.92 -10.00 8.10
N HIS A 51 -1.42 -9.25 9.07
CA HIS A 51 -1.84 -9.36 10.46
C HIS A 51 -3.30 -8.92 10.65
N SER A 52 -3.73 -7.85 9.99
CA SER A 52 -5.10 -7.33 10.08
C SER A 52 -6.16 -8.26 9.49
N ARG A 53 -5.76 -9.21 8.63
CA ARG A 53 -6.62 -10.12 7.87
C ARG A 53 -6.33 -11.58 8.19
N GLN A 54 -6.07 -11.90 9.45
CA GLN A 54 -5.97 -13.28 9.89
C GLN A 54 -7.36 -13.93 9.89
N PRO A 55 -7.55 -15.12 9.29
CA PRO A 55 -8.84 -15.78 9.29
C PRO A 55 -9.24 -16.17 10.72
N CYS A 56 -10.54 -16.17 11.01
CA CYS A 56 -11.07 -16.44 12.35
C CYS A 56 -10.85 -17.89 12.86
N GLY A 57 -10.33 -18.78 12.01
CA GLY A 57 -10.06 -20.18 12.33
C GLY A 57 -11.21 -21.14 12.01
N ASP A 58 -12.38 -20.64 11.63
CA ASP A 58 -13.50 -21.44 11.14
C ASP A 58 -13.36 -21.69 9.62
N PRO A 59 -13.19 -22.96 9.17
CA PRO A 59 -13.12 -23.29 7.74
C PRO A 59 -14.41 -23.01 6.96
N GLY A 60 -15.56 -22.87 7.65
CA GLY A 60 -16.86 -22.60 7.04
C GLY A 60 -17.24 -21.13 6.98
N CYS A 61 -16.39 -20.22 7.46
CA CYS A 61 -16.70 -18.79 7.50
C CYS A 61 -16.61 -18.17 6.09
N GLU A 62 -17.77 -17.76 5.55
CA GLU A 62 -17.88 -17.15 4.21
C GLU A 62 -17.13 -15.82 4.11
N ASP A 63 -17.13 -15.02 5.17
CA ASP A 63 -16.40 -13.73 5.21
C ASP A 63 -14.88 -13.92 5.12
N CYS A 64 -14.37 -15.05 5.62
CA CYS A 64 -12.95 -15.38 5.55
C CYS A 64 -12.58 -16.10 4.25
N ALA A 65 -13.54 -16.52 3.41
CA ALA A 65 -13.25 -17.28 2.20
C ALA A 65 -12.21 -16.62 1.26
N PRO A 66 -12.19 -15.29 1.07
CA PRO A 66 -11.17 -14.63 0.24
C PRO A 66 -9.74 -14.67 0.83
N ILE A 67 -9.59 -14.99 2.12
CA ILE A 67 -8.34 -14.94 2.89
C ILE A 67 -8.10 -16.22 3.70
N SER A 68 -8.81 -17.31 3.38
CA SER A 68 -8.89 -18.52 4.20
C SER A 68 -7.58 -19.29 4.29
N ASP A 69 -6.71 -19.12 3.30
CA ASP A 69 -5.40 -19.75 3.21
C ASP A 69 -4.31 -18.73 2.81
N ALA A 70 -3.06 -19.19 2.80
CA ALA A 70 -1.92 -18.31 2.55
C ALA A 70 -1.87 -17.78 1.11
N GLU A 71 -2.25 -18.58 0.12
CA GLU A 71 -2.22 -18.20 -1.30
C GLU A 71 -3.35 -17.22 -1.60
N SER A 72 -4.54 -17.47 -1.06
CA SER A 72 -5.69 -16.56 -1.16
C SER A 72 -5.39 -15.20 -0.54
N ARG A 73 -4.74 -15.16 0.64
CA ARG A 73 -4.27 -13.90 1.25
C ARG A 73 -3.24 -13.17 0.42
N LEU A 74 -2.27 -13.89 -0.15
CA LEU A 74 -1.25 -13.30 -1.01
C LEU A 74 -1.89 -12.70 -2.27
N ALA A 75 -2.83 -13.41 -2.90
CA ALA A 75 -3.55 -12.93 -4.08
C ALA A 75 -4.32 -11.64 -3.77
N ALA A 76 -5.04 -11.59 -2.65
CA ALA A 76 -5.76 -10.40 -2.21
C ALA A 76 -4.83 -9.20 -1.94
N LEU A 77 -3.70 -9.42 -1.26
CA LEU A 77 -2.69 -8.38 -1.03
C LEU A 77 -2.13 -7.84 -2.35
N LEU A 78 -1.75 -8.73 -3.28
CA LEU A 78 -1.19 -8.33 -4.57
C LEU A 78 -2.21 -7.57 -5.43
N GLN A 79 -3.50 -7.92 -5.31
CA GLN A 79 -4.57 -7.21 -5.99
C GLN A 79 -4.73 -5.79 -5.43
N GLU A 80 -4.80 -5.63 -4.12
CA GLU A 80 -4.88 -4.31 -3.46
C GLU A 80 -3.64 -3.46 -3.81
N CYS A 81 -2.42 -4.03 -3.73
CA CYS A 81 -1.20 -3.33 -4.13
C CYS A 81 -1.20 -2.90 -5.60
N ARG A 82 -1.78 -3.69 -6.50
CA ARG A 82 -1.92 -3.33 -7.91
C ARG A 82 -2.85 -2.14 -8.08
N GLU A 83 -4.02 -2.19 -7.44
CA GLU A 83 -5.02 -1.12 -7.50
C GLU A 83 -4.44 0.20 -6.99
N GLU A 84 -3.75 0.17 -5.84
CA GLU A 84 -3.07 1.34 -5.28
C GLU A 84 -1.93 1.86 -6.16
N ALA A 85 -1.15 0.95 -6.76
CA ALA A 85 -0.13 1.35 -7.71
C ALA A 85 -0.74 2.03 -8.93
N GLU A 86 -1.76 1.45 -9.54
CA GLU A 86 -2.44 1.99 -10.73
C GLU A 86 -3.15 3.33 -10.46
N ALA A 87 -3.64 3.56 -9.23
CA ALA A 87 -4.23 4.81 -8.79
C ALA A 87 -3.19 5.93 -8.51
N SER A 88 -1.91 5.57 -8.32
CA SER A 88 -0.87 6.52 -7.96
C SER A 88 -0.51 7.46 -9.11
N PHE A 89 -0.38 8.76 -8.81
CA PHE A 89 0.17 9.74 -9.75
C PHE A 89 1.60 9.43 -10.21
N TYR A 90 2.33 8.59 -9.46
CA TYR A 90 3.70 8.18 -9.79
C TYR A 90 3.77 6.88 -10.60
N PHE A 91 2.63 6.26 -10.93
CA PHE A 91 2.61 4.97 -11.65
C PHE A 91 3.17 5.06 -13.06
N HIS A 92 2.84 6.16 -13.75
CA HIS A 92 3.35 6.46 -15.08
C HIS A 92 4.24 7.69 -15.02
N ALA A 93 5.46 7.57 -15.53
CA ALA A 93 6.34 8.70 -15.77
C ALA A 93 6.33 9.08 -17.25
N PRO A 94 6.39 10.38 -17.62
CA PRO A 94 6.51 10.81 -19.01
C PRO A 94 7.72 10.22 -19.76
N THR A 95 8.72 9.74 -19.01
CA THR A 95 9.96 9.14 -19.51
C THR A 95 9.92 7.61 -19.55
N ASP A 96 8.78 6.99 -19.28
CA ASP A 96 8.67 5.54 -19.32
C ASP A 96 8.94 5.00 -20.72
N ARG A 97 9.69 3.91 -20.82
CA ARG A 97 10.08 3.30 -22.10
C ARG A 97 8.88 2.83 -22.95
N ASN A 98 7.73 2.61 -22.30
CA ASN A 98 6.46 2.22 -22.91
C ASN A 98 5.45 3.38 -22.97
N ALA A 99 5.79 4.58 -22.47
CA ALA A 99 5.04 5.78 -22.78
C ALA A 99 5.28 6.07 -24.26
N GLY A 100 4.31 5.75 -25.11
CA GLY A 100 4.40 6.01 -26.53
C GLY A 100 4.66 7.50 -26.76
N HIS A 101 5.87 7.85 -27.21
CA HIS A 101 6.11 9.15 -27.82
C HIS A 101 5.42 9.14 -29.19
N ALA A 102 4.20 9.65 -29.23
CA ALA A 102 3.50 9.97 -30.48
C ALA A 102 4.05 11.30 -31.06
#